data_AF-A0A3G9IXY4-F1
#
_entry.id   AF-A0A3G9IXY4-F1
#
_cell.length_a   1.000
_cell.length_b   1.000
_cell.length_c   1.000
_cell.angle_alpha   90.00
_cell.angle_beta   90.00
_cell.angle_gamma   90.00
#
_symmetry.space_group_name_H-M   'P 1'
#
loop_
_entity.id
_entity.type
_entity.pdbx_description
1 polymer ?
#
loop_
_entity_poly.entity_id
_entity_poly.type
_entity_poly.pdbx_seq_one_letter_code
_entity_poly.pdbx_strand_id
1 'polypeptide(L)'
;MTFTKSADLPVGLDEAYALVTQPERLRRWQTVAATVDLRVGGEYRWTVTPGHRAAGTFKEIEPGKRVVFGWGWEDGDLAPDASTVTITLEPTDSGTRVTLTHEDLTLEEAAAHAEGWTHFLDRLEKLATTGDAGPDEWAWAPDPIDPLIAAEASLAVLQPILRGLTAEDRPKQTPCEDFDCHGLAEHLMGSLASLGEMAGVTVTRPEAGSLEDKVSVMAAQVITAWLAYDEDMAVGGHLPSSMAQAIISLELLLHGWDLAEASGQQMRVSDELVAYVTELVTPIIVAGRDRGSFKPEVAVSGSGSALDRLAAFAGRTRIEQAA
;
A
#
# COMPACT_ATOMS: atom_id res chain seq x y z
N MET A 1 -27.49 -13.72 4.43
CA MET A 1 -26.61 -14.73 5.05
C MET A 1 -25.62 -14.02 5.95
N THR A 2 -25.08 -14.71 6.94
CA THR A 2 -24.17 -14.14 7.94
C THR A 2 -22.91 -14.98 8.01
N PHE A 3 -21.75 -14.32 8.02
CA PHE A 3 -20.47 -14.90 8.38
C PHE A 3 -20.00 -14.32 9.71
N THR A 4 -19.42 -15.16 10.57
CA THR A 4 -18.84 -14.71 11.84
C THR A 4 -17.52 -15.42 12.10
N LYS A 5 -16.49 -14.67 12.50
CA LYS A 5 -15.20 -15.21 12.96
C LYS A 5 -14.67 -14.35 14.10
N SER A 6 -14.03 -15.00 15.07
CA SER A 6 -13.35 -14.33 16.17
C SER A 6 -11.83 -14.53 16.07
N ALA A 7 -11.10 -13.56 16.60
CA ALA A 7 -9.66 -13.56 16.77
C ALA A 7 -9.31 -13.20 18.22
N ASP A 8 -8.40 -13.95 18.85
CA ASP A 8 -7.95 -13.69 20.23
C ASP A 8 -6.59 -12.98 20.23
N LEU A 9 -6.58 -11.71 20.60
CA LEU A 9 -5.39 -10.85 20.52
C LEU A 9 -4.75 -10.69 21.91
N PRO A 10 -3.44 -10.94 22.08
CA PRO A 10 -2.74 -10.76 23.36
C PRO A 10 -2.41 -9.29 23.66
N VAL A 11 -3.35 -8.38 23.39
CA VAL A 11 -3.23 -6.93 23.60
C VAL A 11 -4.47 -6.38 24.30
N GLY A 12 -4.32 -5.22 24.94
CA GLY A 12 -5.42 -4.54 25.62
C GLY A 12 -6.46 -3.95 24.64
N LEU A 13 -7.65 -3.62 25.17
CA LEU A 13 -8.80 -3.14 24.38
C LEU A 13 -8.46 -1.92 23.51
N ASP A 14 -7.70 -0.96 24.03
CA ASP A 14 -7.35 0.25 23.29
C ASP A 14 -6.47 -0.05 22.07
N GLU A 15 -5.52 -0.97 22.20
CA GLU A 15 -4.66 -1.39 21.08
C GLU A 15 -5.46 -2.25 20.09
N ALA A 16 -6.29 -3.18 20.57
CA ALA A 16 -7.17 -3.96 19.70
C ALA A 16 -8.14 -3.07 18.90
N TYR A 17 -8.68 -2.02 19.53
CA TYR A 17 -9.53 -1.04 18.87
C TYR A 17 -8.76 -0.21 17.85
N ALA A 18 -7.52 0.20 18.18
CA ALA A 18 -6.65 0.88 17.23
C ALA A 18 -6.32 0.00 16.01
N LEU A 19 -6.08 -1.30 16.20
CA LEU A 19 -5.79 -2.27 15.14
C LEU A 19 -6.90 -2.38 14.08
N VAL A 20 -8.16 -2.17 14.47
CA VAL A 20 -9.33 -2.29 13.58
C VAL A 20 -9.93 -0.95 13.14
N THR A 21 -9.36 0.19 13.56
CA THR A 21 -9.91 1.52 13.22
C THR A 21 -8.90 2.53 12.69
N GLN A 22 -7.63 2.42 13.05
CA GLN A 22 -6.63 3.41 12.64
C GLN A 22 -6.00 3.03 11.30
N PRO A 23 -5.93 3.94 10.31
CA PRO A 23 -5.36 3.67 8.99
C PRO A 23 -3.97 3.04 9.01
N GLU A 24 -3.06 3.57 9.83
CA GLU A 24 -1.70 3.04 9.97
C GLU A 24 -1.68 1.61 10.52
N ARG A 25 -2.64 1.27 11.38
CA ARG A 25 -2.73 -0.05 11.99
C ARG A 25 -3.42 -1.06 11.07
N LEU A 26 -4.46 -0.65 10.35
CA LEU A 26 -5.14 -1.47 9.34
C LEU A 26 -4.16 -1.96 8.26
N ARG A 27 -3.22 -1.10 7.84
CA ARG A 27 -2.18 -1.48 6.86
C ARG A 27 -1.20 -2.54 7.34
N ARG A 28 -1.17 -2.82 8.65
CA ARG A 28 -0.29 -3.85 9.22
C ARG A 28 -0.81 -5.26 9.02
N TRP A 29 -2.09 -5.44 8.68
CA TRP A 29 -2.67 -6.76 8.55
C TRP A 29 -3.68 -6.92 7.41
N GLN A 30 -4.40 -5.86 7.00
CA GLN A 30 -5.55 -5.96 6.09
C GLN A 30 -5.43 -5.18 4.79
N THR A 31 -4.86 -3.98 4.80
CA THR A 31 -5.00 -3.04 3.67
C THR A 31 -3.66 -2.60 3.11
N VAL A 32 -3.64 -2.30 1.82
CA VAL A 32 -2.55 -1.54 1.18
C VAL A 32 -2.72 -0.04 1.48
N ALA A 33 -3.94 0.47 1.38
CA ALA A 33 -4.27 1.86 1.66
C ALA A 33 -5.59 1.95 2.42
N ALA A 34 -5.70 2.94 3.31
CA ALA A 34 -6.91 3.16 4.09
C ALA A 34 -7.12 4.66 4.33
N THR A 35 -8.28 5.15 3.94
CA THR A 35 -8.84 6.44 4.35
C THR A 35 -9.99 6.17 5.30
N VAL A 36 -10.02 6.85 6.44
CA VAL A 36 -10.99 6.63 7.51
C VAL A 36 -11.42 7.97 8.12
N ASP A 37 -12.69 8.32 7.97
CA ASP A 37 -13.36 9.37 8.77
C ASP A 37 -14.12 8.70 9.93
N LEU A 38 -13.41 8.44 11.03
CA LEU A 38 -13.93 7.63 12.17
C LEU A 38 -14.95 8.41 13.02
N ARG A 39 -16.14 8.60 12.47
CA ARG A 39 -17.33 9.15 13.14
C ARG A 39 -18.58 8.52 12.55
N VAL A 40 -19.68 8.52 13.28
CA VAL A 40 -20.97 8.07 12.74
C VAL A 40 -21.33 8.96 11.53
N GLY A 41 -21.67 8.32 10.41
CA GLY A 41 -21.90 8.96 9.11
C GLY A 41 -20.62 9.41 8.39
N GLY A 42 -19.44 9.08 8.90
CA GLY A 42 -18.17 9.26 8.20
C GLY A 42 -17.91 8.12 7.24
N GLU A 43 -17.23 8.41 6.13
CA GLU A 43 -16.91 7.46 5.08
C GLU A 43 -15.54 6.82 5.31
N TYR A 44 -15.37 5.62 4.77
CA TYR A 44 -14.06 4.99 4.63
C TYR A 44 -13.88 4.47 3.20
N ARG A 45 -12.61 4.37 2.80
CA ARG A 45 -12.20 3.73 1.55
C ARG A 45 -10.91 2.97 1.78
N TRP A 46 -10.92 1.67 1.52
CA TRP A 46 -9.80 0.76 1.74
C TRP A 46 -9.41 0.07 0.44
N THR A 47 -8.15 0.17 0.04
CA THR A 47 -7.58 -0.80 -0.92
C THR A 47 -7.16 -2.01 -0.08
N VAL A 48 -7.97 -3.07 -0.10
CA VAL A 48 -7.74 -4.30 0.68
C VAL A 48 -6.53 -5.03 0.10
N THR A 49 -6.61 -5.35 -1.18
CA THR A 49 -5.50 -5.78 -2.03
C THR A 49 -5.50 -4.92 -3.29
N PRO A 50 -4.39 -4.84 -4.06
CA PRO A 50 -4.35 -4.05 -5.29
C PRO A 50 -5.51 -4.45 -6.23
N GLY A 51 -6.24 -3.45 -6.76
CA GLY A 51 -7.44 -3.66 -7.57
C GLY A 51 -8.73 -3.94 -6.79
N HIS A 52 -8.67 -4.23 -5.48
CA HIS A 52 -9.83 -4.54 -4.66
C HIS A 52 -10.09 -3.44 -3.62
N ARG A 53 -10.95 -2.49 -4.00
CA ARG A 53 -11.25 -1.31 -3.18
C ARG A 53 -12.63 -1.44 -2.54
N ALA A 54 -12.65 -1.54 -1.21
CA ALA A 54 -13.85 -1.54 -0.41
C ALA A 54 -14.19 -0.12 0.06
N ALA A 55 -15.48 0.21 0.11
CA ALA A 55 -15.96 1.50 0.60
C ALA A 55 -17.28 1.34 1.37
N GLY A 56 -17.57 2.33 2.21
CA GLY A 56 -18.81 2.38 2.97
C GLY A 56 -18.82 3.46 4.05
N THR A 57 -19.86 3.44 4.85
CA THR A 57 -20.14 4.45 5.88
C THR A 57 -20.15 3.84 7.28
N PHE A 58 -19.53 4.50 8.26
CA PHE A 58 -19.64 4.10 9.67
C PHE A 58 -21.05 4.37 10.20
N LYS A 59 -21.72 3.32 10.68
CA LYS A 59 -23.10 3.33 11.19
C LYS A 59 -23.15 3.50 12.71
N GLU A 60 -22.28 2.80 13.44
CA GLU A 60 -22.20 2.86 14.91
C GLU A 60 -20.73 2.82 15.36
N ILE A 61 -20.38 3.62 16.37
CA ILE A 61 -19.04 3.65 16.95
C ILE A 61 -19.14 3.74 18.47
N GLU A 62 -18.61 2.73 19.15
CA GLU A 62 -18.36 2.71 20.59
C GLU A 62 -16.88 2.44 20.84
N PRO A 63 -16.08 3.47 21.18
CA PRO A 63 -14.65 3.33 21.38
C PRO A 63 -14.29 2.20 22.35
N GLY A 64 -13.36 1.34 21.94
CA GLY A 64 -12.90 0.20 22.73
C GLY A 64 -13.86 -0.99 22.80
N LYS A 65 -15.01 -0.95 22.09
CA LYS A 65 -16.06 -1.98 22.22
C LYS A 65 -16.68 -2.44 20.91
N ARG A 66 -17.05 -1.52 20.02
CA ARG A 66 -17.87 -1.85 18.87
C ARG A 66 -17.68 -0.84 17.73
N VAL A 67 -17.60 -1.35 16.51
CA VAL A 67 -17.66 -0.54 15.28
C VAL A 67 -18.56 -1.26 14.28
N VAL A 68 -19.50 -0.52 13.70
CA VAL A 68 -20.40 -1.01 12.64
C VAL A 68 -20.25 -0.10 11.44
N PHE A 69 -20.07 -0.69 10.28
CA PHE A 69 -19.96 0.03 9.02
C PHE A 69 -20.62 -0.75 7.89
N GLY A 70 -21.12 -0.04 6.88
CA GLY A 70 -21.55 -0.71 5.67
C GLY A 70 -20.35 -1.14 4.84
N TRP A 71 -20.55 -2.14 3.99
CA TRP A 71 -19.49 -2.76 3.20
C TRP A 71 -19.95 -3.02 1.77
N GLY A 72 -19.00 -2.91 0.85
CA GLY A 72 -19.12 -3.26 -0.56
C GLY A 72 -17.85 -2.87 -1.31
N TRP A 73 -17.82 -3.18 -2.61
CA TRP A 73 -16.70 -2.97 -3.52
C TRP A 73 -17.02 -1.83 -4.50
N GLU A 74 -16.06 -0.93 -4.74
CA GLU A 74 -16.23 0.14 -5.74
C GLU A 74 -16.39 -0.41 -7.16
N ASP A 75 -15.65 -1.48 -7.47
CA ASP A 75 -15.54 -2.08 -8.80
C ASP A 75 -16.21 -3.47 -8.90
N GLY A 76 -17.16 -3.80 -8.00
CA GLY A 76 -17.76 -5.14 -7.89
C GLY A 76 -19.29 -5.17 -7.77
N ASP A 77 -19.86 -6.39 -7.77
CA ASP A 77 -21.31 -6.60 -7.77
C ASP A 77 -22.00 -6.17 -6.46
N LEU A 78 -21.30 -6.32 -5.33
CA LEU A 78 -21.78 -5.88 -4.03
C LEU A 78 -21.43 -4.40 -3.82
N ALA A 79 -22.36 -3.51 -4.17
CA ALA A 79 -22.15 -2.07 -4.08
C ALA A 79 -21.83 -1.59 -2.64
N PRO A 80 -21.12 -0.46 -2.46
CA PRO A 80 -20.86 0.12 -1.14
C PRO A 80 -22.13 0.29 -0.30
N ASP A 81 -22.01 0.04 1.01
CA ASP A 81 -23.11 0.03 1.98
C ASP A 81 -24.24 -1.00 1.73
N ALA A 82 -24.15 -1.85 0.71
CA ALA A 82 -25.14 -2.92 0.45
C ALA A 82 -25.10 -4.05 1.48
N SER A 83 -23.99 -4.19 2.19
CA SER A 83 -23.81 -5.16 3.28
C SER A 83 -23.36 -4.49 4.58
N THR A 84 -23.32 -5.22 5.70
CA THR A 84 -22.96 -4.66 7.01
C THR A 84 -21.89 -5.49 7.70
N VAL A 85 -20.78 -4.84 8.09
CA VAL A 85 -19.74 -5.42 8.93
C VAL A 85 -19.85 -4.85 10.35
N THR A 86 -19.89 -5.75 11.32
CA THR A 86 -19.87 -5.45 12.75
C THR A 86 -18.60 -6.05 13.36
N ILE A 87 -17.80 -5.22 14.02
CA ILE A 87 -16.66 -5.66 14.84
C ILE A 87 -16.99 -5.37 16.30
N THR A 88 -16.92 -6.39 17.16
CA THR A 88 -17.00 -6.24 18.62
C THR A 88 -15.68 -6.62 19.29
N LEU A 89 -15.40 -5.97 20.41
CA LEU A 89 -14.20 -6.16 21.21
C LEU A 89 -14.59 -6.45 22.65
N GLU A 90 -14.14 -7.59 23.16
CA GLU A 90 -14.45 -8.05 24.51
C GLU A 90 -13.15 -8.38 25.26
N PRO A 91 -12.98 -7.90 26.51
CA PRO A 91 -11.80 -8.26 27.30
C PRO A 91 -11.82 -9.75 27.64
N THR A 92 -10.65 -10.38 27.59
CA THR A 92 -10.41 -11.76 28.04
C THR A 92 -9.32 -11.80 29.10
N ASP A 93 -9.12 -12.95 29.75
CA ASP A 93 -8.06 -13.11 30.75
C ASP A 93 -6.65 -12.87 30.19
N SER A 94 -6.47 -12.99 28.87
CA SER A 94 -5.18 -12.90 28.17
C SER A 94 -5.08 -11.74 27.18
N GLY A 95 -6.08 -10.86 27.09
CA GLY A 95 -6.09 -9.74 26.15
C GLY A 95 -7.50 -9.36 25.71
N THR A 96 -7.74 -9.37 24.40
CA THR A 96 -9.00 -8.94 23.79
C THR A 96 -9.45 -9.93 22.73
N ARG A 97 -10.73 -10.33 22.78
CA ARG A 97 -11.39 -11.03 21.69
C ARG A 97 -12.02 -10.04 20.74
N VAL A 98 -11.61 -10.10 19.48
CA VAL A 98 -12.22 -9.36 18.37
C VAL A 98 -13.16 -10.31 17.64
N THR A 99 -14.44 -9.97 17.50
CA THR A 99 -15.40 -10.75 16.72
C THR A 99 -15.90 -9.92 15.55
N LEU A 100 -15.72 -10.45 14.34
CA LEU A 100 -16.24 -9.87 13.12
C LEU A 100 -17.47 -10.65 12.67
N THR A 101 -18.54 -9.92 12.38
CA THR A 101 -19.77 -10.44 11.77
C THR A 101 -20.06 -9.66 10.49
N HIS A 102 -20.28 -10.37 9.39
CA HIS A 102 -20.63 -9.79 8.10
C HIS A 102 -22.02 -10.29 7.67
N GLU A 103 -22.97 -9.37 7.51
CA GLU A 103 -24.39 -9.63 7.28
C GLU A 103 -24.86 -9.06 5.93
N ASP A 104 -26.11 -9.34 5.58
CA ASP A 104 -26.79 -8.87 4.36
C ASP A 104 -26.22 -9.40 3.04
N LEU A 105 -25.58 -10.57 3.09
CA LEU A 105 -24.98 -11.24 1.92
C LEU A 105 -25.88 -12.33 1.32
N THR A 106 -25.72 -12.61 0.02
CA THR A 106 -26.13 -13.88 -0.58
C THR A 106 -25.27 -15.05 -0.06
N LEU A 107 -25.62 -16.29 -0.42
CA LEU A 107 -24.84 -17.46 -0.01
C LEU A 107 -23.44 -17.47 -0.65
N GLU A 108 -23.34 -17.10 -1.92
CA GLU A 108 -22.08 -17.07 -2.67
C GLU A 108 -21.14 -15.97 -2.15
N GLU A 109 -21.67 -14.76 -1.96
CA GLU A 109 -20.91 -13.65 -1.37
C GLU A 109 -20.43 -14.00 0.05
N ALA A 110 -21.27 -14.63 0.89
CA ALA A 110 -20.86 -15.04 2.23
C ALA A 110 -19.69 -16.02 2.22
N ALA A 111 -19.65 -16.96 1.27
CA ALA A 111 -18.54 -17.91 1.13
C ALA A 111 -17.24 -17.20 0.69
N ALA A 112 -17.31 -16.33 -0.33
CA ALA A 112 -16.15 -15.57 -0.80
C ALA A 112 -15.58 -14.64 0.29
N HIS A 113 -16.45 -13.91 1.01
CA HIS A 113 -16.03 -13.05 2.11
C HIS A 113 -15.49 -13.85 3.29
N ALA A 114 -15.98 -15.07 3.53
CA ALA A 114 -15.46 -15.94 4.59
C ALA A 114 -13.99 -16.30 4.36
N GLU A 115 -13.58 -16.57 3.11
CA GLU A 115 -12.18 -16.84 2.77
C GLU A 115 -11.29 -15.61 3.05
N GLY A 116 -11.71 -14.43 2.56
CA GLY A 116 -10.97 -13.19 2.77
C GLY A 116 -10.86 -12.79 4.25
N TRP A 117 -11.98 -12.81 4.98
CA TRP A 117 -11.97 -12.50 6.42
C TRP A 117 -11.17 -13.51 7.23
N THR A 118 -11.15 -14.79 6.82
CA THR A 118 -10.32 -15.81 7.47
C THR A 118 -8.84 -15.47 7.32
N HIS A 119 -8.37 -15.18 6.10
CA HIS A 119 -6.99 -14.76 5.83
C HIS A 119 -6.58 -13.55 6.66
N PHE A 120 -7.38 -12.47 6.63
CA PHE A 120 -7.00 -11.24 7.32
C PHE A 120 -7.08 -11.36 8.85
N LEU A 121 -8.06 -12.05 9.41
CA LEU A 121 -8.10 -12.25 10.87
C LEU A 121 -6.94 -13.11 11.38
N ASP A 122 -6.47 -14.09 10.62
CA ASP A 122 -5.27 -14.86 10.98
C ASP A 122 -4.00 -13.95 10.96
N ARG A 123 -3.94 -13.00 10.02
CA ARG A 123 -2.87 -11.99 9.98
C ARG A 123 -2.95 -11.02 11.16
N LEU A 124 -4.15 -10.63 11.59
CA LEU A 124 -4.36 -9.77 12.76
C LEU A 124 -3.88 -10.46 14.05
N GLU A 125 -4.22 -11.74 14.25
CA GLU A 125 -3.73 -12.52 15.40
C GLU A 125 -2.21 -12.63 15.39
N LYS A 126 -1.62 -12.91 14.21
CA LYS A 126 -0.18 -12.98 14.05
C LYS A 126 0.47 -11.64 14.39
N LEU A 127 -0.01 -10.53 13.82
CA LEU A 127 0.47 -9.18 14.12
C LEU A 127 0.42 -8.89 15.62
N ALA A 128 -0.70 -9.17 16.29
CA ALA A 128 -0.86 -8.92 17.72
C ALA A 128 0.09 -9.79 18.58
N THR A 129 0.46 -10.97 18.09
CA THR A 129 1.34 -11.92 18.80
C THR A 129 2.83 -11.64 18.58
N THR A 130 3.23 -11.31 17.35
CA THR A 130 4.64 -11.21 16.95
C THR A 130 5.11 -9.77 16.73
N GLY A 131 4.18 -8.82 16.65
CA GLY A 131 4.45 -7.44 16.22
C GLY A 131 4.51 -7.27 14.69
N ASP A 132 4.38 -8.35 13.91
CA ASP A 132 4.41 -8.31 12.44
C ASP A 132 3.62 -9.47 11.81
N ALA A 133 2.59 -9.15 11.01
CA ALA A 133 1.89 -10.13 10.18
C ALA A 133 2.80 -10.73 9.10
N GLY A 134 3.87 -10.01 8.74
CA GLY A 134 4.76 -10.34 7.65
C GLY A 134 4.15 -10.04 6.27
N PRO A 135 4.81 -10.52 5.20
CA PRO A 135 4.33 -10.44 3.82
C PRO A 135 2.86 -10.78 3.65
N ASP A 136 2.12 -10.04 2.82
CA ASP A 136 0.85 -10.52 2.27
C ASP A 136 1.03 -10.91 0.80
N GLU A 137 0.93 -12.22 0.52
CA GLU A 137 1.06 -12.73 -0.84
C GLU A 137 -0.07 -12.20 -1.75
N TRP A 138 -1.24 -11.91 -1.18
CA TRP A 138 -2.37 -11.36 -1.95
C TRP A 138 -2.16 -9.89 -2.35
N ALA A 139 -1.19 -9.20 -1.75
CA ALA A 139 -0.88 -7.83 -2.08
C ALA A 139 0.24 -7.67 -3.13
N TRP A 140 0.98 -8.74 -3.44
CA TRP A 140 2.23 -8.66 -4.23
C TRP A 140 2.18 -9.32 -5.61
N ALA A 141 1.12 -10.06 -5.93
CA ALA A 141 0.89 -10.67 -7.24
C ALA A 141 -0.55 -10.40 -7.69
N PRO A 142 -0.86 -9.17 -8.12
CA PRO A 142 -2.23 -8.82 -8.52
C PRO A 142 -2.61 -9.46 -9.86
N ASP A 143 -3.84 -9.95 -9.95
CA ASP A 143 -4.48 -10.42 -11.18
C ASP A 143 -5.95 -9.97 -11.20
N PRO A 144 -6.39 -9.15 -12.18
CA PRO A 144 -5.61 -8.61 -13.31
C PRO A 144 -4.62 -7.51 -12.89
N ILE A 145 -3.64 -7.21 -13.76
CA ILE A 145 -2.68 -6.12 -13.57
C ILE A 145 -2.87 -5.02 -14.63
N ASP A 146 -3.04 -3.79 -14.16
CA ASP A 146 -3.07 -2.55 -14.94
C ASP A 146 -2.10 -1.52 -14.32
N PRO A 147 -1.88 -0.34 -14.92
CA PRO A 147 -0.91 0.64 -14.41
C PRO A 147 -1.16 1.10 -12.97
N LEU A 148 -2.42 1.24 -12.55
CA LEU A 148 -2.79 1.72 -11.21
C LEU A 148 -2.83 0.59 -10.19
N ILE A 149 -3.24 -0.62 -10.60
CA ILE A 149 -3.10 -1.83 -9.78
C ILE A 149 -1.61 -2.12 -9.53
N ALA A 150 -0.75 -1.96 -10.54
CA ALA A 150 0.70 -2.08 -10.37
C ALA A 150 1.26 -1.04 -9.39
N ALA A 151 0.71 0.18 -9.38
CA ALA A 151 1.09 1.21 -8.42
C ALA A 151 0.66 0.86 -6.99
N GLU A 152 -0.56 0.34 -6.80
CA GLU A 152 -1.05 -0.17 -5.51
C GLU A 152 -0.17 -1.33 -5.01
N ALA A 153 0.18 -2.29 -5.89
CA ALA A 153 1.07 -3.39 -5.52
C ALA A 153 2.50 -2.91 -5.21
N SER A 154 3.02 -1.95 -5.96
CA SER A 154 4.34 -1.34 -5.69
C SER A 154 4.35 -0.62 -4.35
N LEU A 155 3.26 0.04 -3.97
CA LEU A 155 3.11 0.63 -2.63
C LEU A 155 3.15 -0.43 -1.53
N ALA A 156 2.42 -1.54 -1.71
CA ALA A 156 2.42 -2.65 -0.76
C ALA A 156 3.80 -3.30 -0.56
N VAL A 157 4.63 -3.32 -1.61
CA VAL A 157 6.01 -3.80 -1.54
C VAL A 157 6.94 -2.79 -0.86
N LEU A 158 6.72 -1.49 -1.06
CA LEU A 158 7.52 -0.42 -0.47
C LEU A 158 7.30 -0.27 1.05
N GLN A 159 6.07 -0.48 1.53
CA GLN A 159 5.66 -0.23 2.92
C GLN A 159 6.54 -0.94 3.97
N PRO A 160 6.86 -2.25 3.86
CA PRO A 160 7.78 -2.91 4.79
C PRO A 160 9.17 -2.27 4.83
N ILE A 161 9.68 -1.79 3.68
CA ILE A 161 10.99 -1.12 3.62
C ILE A 161 10.96 0.19 4.40
N LEU A 162 9.93 1.02 4.18
CA LEU A 162 9.76 2.29 4.91
C LEU A 162 9.61 2.11 6.41
N ARG A 163 8.93 1.03 6.82
CA ARG A 163 8.74 0.65 8.22
C ARG A 163 10.03 0.22 8.89
N GLY A 164 10.91 -0.48 8.16
CA GLY A 164 12.18 -0.97 8.67
C GLY A 164 13.28 0.08 8.73
N LEU A 165 13.11 1.23 8.08
CA LEU A 165 14.06 2.34 8.14
C LEU A 165 14.13 2.95 9.54
N THR A 166 15.36 3.11 10.03
CA THR A 166 15.67 3.68 11.33
C THR A 166 16.34 5.06 11.19
N ALA A 167 16.58 5.73 12.32
CA ALA A 167 17.33 6.98 12.33
C ALA A 167 18.78 6.81 11.83
N GLU A 168 19.37 5.63 12.01
CA GLU A 168 20.75 5.31 11.58
C GLU A 168 20.85 5.13 10.06
N ASP A 169 19.73 4.82 9.39
CA ASP A 169 19.69 4.67 7.94
C ASP A 169 19.67 6.02 7.22
N ARG A 170 19.20 7.08 7.88
CA ARG A 170 19.01 8.40 7.28
C ARG A 170 20.22 8.92 6.46
N PRO A 171 21.47 8.90 6.98
CA PRO A 171 22.63 9.39 6.25
C PRO A 171 23.28 8.34 5.32
N LYS A 172 22.74 7.12 5.22
CA LYS A 172 23.32 6.09 4.35
C LYS A 172 23.09 6.46 2.90
N GLN A 173 24.15 6.41 2.11
CA GLN A 173 24.10 6.68 0.68
C GLN A 173 23.25 5.63 -0.04
N THR A 174 22.38 6.06 -0.95
CA THR A 174 21.59 5.14 -1.78
C THR A 174 22.27 4.86 -3.12
N PRO A 175 21.86 3.79 -3.84
CA PRO A 175 22.23 3.61 -5.25
C PRO A 175 21.73 4.74 -6.17
N CYS A 176 20.72 5.52 -5.74
CA CYS A 176 20.38 6.80 -6.36
C CYS A 176 21.41 7.83 -5.90
N GLU A 177 22.53 7.94 -6.60
CA GLU A 177 23.72 8.64 -6.09
C GLU A 177 23.50 10.12 -5.69
N ASP A 178 22.43 10.75 -6.15
CA ASP A 178 22.06 12.11 -5.73
C ASP A 178 21.49 12.19 -4.30
N PHE A 179 21.14 11.05 -3.69
CA PHE A 179 20.41 11.01 -2.42
C PHE A 179 21.00 10.00 -1.40
N ASP A 180 21.03 10.42 -0.14
CA ASP A 180 21.00 9.51 1.02
C ASP A 180 19.56 9.03 1.29
N CYS A 181 19.36 8.08 2.19
CA CYS A 181 18.02 7.54 2.48
C CYS A 181 17.01 8.63 2.88
N HIS A 182 17.44 9.65 3.64
CA HIS A 182 16.54 10.75 4.02
C HIS A 182 16.16 11.61 2.81
N GLY A 183 17.14 12.02 2.01
CA GLY A 183 16.94 12.79 0.80
C GLY A 183 16.06 12.06 -0.20
N LEU A 184 16.23 10.74 -0.32
CA LEU A 184 15.42 9.93 -1.22
C LEU A 184 13.97 9.81 -0.75
N ALA A 185 13.74 9.70 0.56
CA ALA A 185 12.39 9.74 1.11
C ALA A 185 11.69 11.09 0.87
N GLU A 186 12.41 12.22 1.03
CA GLU A 186 11.87 13.54 0.71
C GLU A 186 11.63 13.73 -0.79
N HIS A 187 12.53 13.21 -1.64
CA HIS A 187 12.36 13.20 -3.09
C HIS A 187 11.09 12.45 -3.49
N LEU A 188 10.90 11.22 -2.99
CA LEU A 188 9.72 10.40 -3.27
C LEU A 188 8.41 11.13 -2.89
N MET A 189 8.36 11.74 -1.70
CA MET A 189 7.19 12.55 -1.30
C MET A 189 6.99 13.76 -2.21
N GLY A 190 8.07 14.40 -2.67
CA GLY A 190 8.01 15.48 -3.66
C GLY A 190 7.46 15.01 -5.02
N SER A 191 7.94 13.87 -5.53
CA SER A 191 7.46 13.25 -6.76
C SER A 191 5.97 12.93 -6.68
N LEU A 192 5.53 12.33 -5.57
CA LEU A 192 4.10 12.05 -5.32
C LEU A 192 3.27 13.33 -5.33
N ALA A 193 3.74 14.41 -4.67
CA ALA A 193 3.03 15.69 -4.69
C ALA A 193 2.88 16.24 -6.12
N SER A 194 3.95 16.26 -6.91
CA SER A 194 3.90 16.71 -8.31
C SER A 194 3.00 15.84 -9.19
N LEU A 195 3.01 14.51 -9.00
CA LEU A 195 2.13 13.59 -9.73
C LEU A 195 0.65 13.82 -9.38
N GLY A 196 0.33 14.20 -8.15
CA GLY A 196 -1.02 14.60 -7.78
C GLY A 196 -1.43 15.95 -8.37
N GLU A 197 -0.52 16.94 -8.39
CA GLU A 197 -0.79 18.23 -9.04
C GLU A 197 -1.09 18.06 -10.54
N MET A 198 -0.39 17.15 -11.21
CA MET A 198 -0.68 16.78 -12.60
C MET A 198 -2.06 16.15 -12.78
N ALA A 199 -2.56 15.41 -11.78
CA ALA A 199 -3.93 14.89 -11.76
C ALA A 199 -4.96 15.96 -11.34
N GLY A 200 -4.54 17.20 -11.12
CA GLY A 200 -5.41 18.31 -10.72
C GLY A 200 -5.76 18.32 -9.22
N VAL A 201 -5.06 17.56 -8.37
CA VAL A 201 -5.30 17.51 -6.93
C VAL A 201 -4.12 18.06 -6.14
N THR A 202 -4.39 18.65 -4.98
CA THR A 202 -3.35 18.98 -4.00
C THR A 202 -3.14 17.82 -3.05
N VAL A 203 -1.95 17.19 -3.10
CA VAL A 203 -1.60 16.09 -2.21
C VAL A 203 -1.26 16.64 -0.82
N THR A 204 -1.96 16.16 0.19
CA THR A 204 -1.71 16.52 1.58
C THR A 204 -0.68 15.56 2.20
N ARG A 205 0.43 16.11 2.68
CA ARG A 205 1.42 15.37 3.48
C ARG A 205 1.00 15.38 4.96
N PRO A 206 0.87 14.23 5.62
CA PRO A 206 0.60 14.20 7.06
C PRO A 206 1.71 14.88 7.89
N GLU A 207 1.31 15.70 8.86
CA GLU A 207 2.25 16.39 9.75
C GLU A 207 2.92 15.42 10.72
N ALA A 208 2.13 14.52 11.31
CA ALA A 208 2.56 13.46 12.21
C ALA A 208 2.61 12.09 11.50
N GLY A 209 2.93 11.03 12.25
CA GLY A 209 3.00 9.67 11.74
C GLY A 209 4.41 9.24 11.33
N SER A 210 4.57 7.94 11.11
CA SER A 210 5.80 7.32 10.61
C SER A 210 6.09 7.74 9.16
N LEU A 211 7.30 7.44 8.66
CA LEU A 211 7.60 7.64 7.24
C LEU A 211 6.70 6.78 6.34
N GLU A 212 6.44 5.53 6.75
CA GLU A 212 5.49 4.62 6.09
C GLU A 212 4.10 5.26 5.99
N ASP A 213 3.58 5.84 7.08
CA ASP A 213 2.28 6.49 7.10
C ASP A 213 2.22 7.68 6.12
N LYS A 214 3.22 8.56 6.19
CA LYS A 214 3.29 9.74 5.31
C LYS A 214 3.30 9.36 3.83
N VAL A 215 4.18 8.45 3.43
CA VAL A 215 4.27 8.01 2.04
C VAL A 215 3.02 7.26 1.62
N SER A 216 2.46 6.39 2.46
CA SER A 216 1.24 5.63 2.14
C SER A 216 0.04 6.53 1.92
N VAL A 217 -0.15 7.54 2.77
CA VAL A 217 -1.25 8.50 2.63
C VAL A 217 -1.09 9.36 1.38
N MET A 218 0.14 9.79 1.06
CA MET A 218 0.40 10.56 -0.16
C MET A 218 0.20 9.72 -1.42
N ALA A 219 0.74 8.49 -1.45
CA ALA A 219 0.59 7.58 -2.58
C ALA A 219 -0.88 7.21 -2.82
N ALA A 220 -1.64 6.94 -1.76
CA ALA A 220 -3.08 6.66 -1.86
C ALA A 220 -3.85 7.83 -2.49
N GLN A 221 -3.58 9.08 -2.08
CA GLN A 221 -4.21 10.26 -2.69
C GLN A 221 -3.90 10.38 -4.18
N VAL A 222 -2.64 10.15 -4.57
CA VAL A 222 -2.21 10.21 -5.97
C VAL A 222 -2.86 9.11 -6.80
N ILE A 223 -2.84 7.87 -6.33
CA ILE A 223 -3.47 6.74 -7.01
C ILE A 223 -4.98 6.98 -7.18
N THR A 224 -5.68 7.42 -6.13
CA THR A 224 -7.11 7.77 -6.20
C THR A 224 -7.38 8.90 -7.20
N ALA A 225 -6.52 9.93 -7.24
CA ALA A 225 -6.69 11.02 -8.20
C ALA A 225 -6.55 10.54 -9.65
N TRP A 226 -5.58 9.67 -9.93
CA TRP A 226 -5.40 9.09 -11.26
C TRP A 226 -6.46 8.04 -11.63
N LEU A 227 -7.07 7.35 -10.64
CA LEU A 227 -8.25 6.50 -10.86
C LEU A 227 -9.47 7.32 -11.30
N ALA A 228 -9.66 8.51 -10.72
CA ALA A 228 -10.76 9.40 -11.05
C ALA A 228 -10.45 10.35 -12.23
N TYR A 229 -9.27 10.24 -12.82
CA TYR A 229 -8.80 11.17 -13.85
C TYR A 229 -9.50 10.93 -15.18
N ASP A 230 -10.13 11.99 -15.69
CA ASP A 230 -10.73 12.00 -17.02
C ASP A 230 -9.81 12.75 -18.00
N GLU A 231 -9.18 12.01 -18.90
CA GLU A 231 -8.25 12.57 -19.91
C GLU A 231 -8.94 13.60 -20.81
N ASP A 232 -10.25 13.46 -21.09
CA ASP A 232 -10.99 14.38 -21.97
C ASP A 232 -11.21 15.75 -21.31
N MET A 233 -11.11 15.79 -19.97
CA MET A 233 -11.26 17.01 -19.18
C MET A 233 -9.92 17.73 -18.91
N ALA A 234 -8.81 17.17 -19.42
CA ALA A 234 -7.49 17.74 -19.25
C ALA A 234 -7.32 19.05 -20.05
N VAL A 235 -6.97 20.14 -19.36
CA VAL A 235 -6.70 21.44 -20.00
C VAL A 235 -5.18 21.64 -20.13
N GLY A 236 -4.67 21.65 -21.36
CA GLY A 236 -3.25 21.88 -21.67
C GLY A 236 -2.44 20.60 -21.91
N GLY A 237 -1.27 20.75 -22.54
CA GLY A 237 -0.40 19.65 -23.00
C GLY A 237 0.37 18.95 -21.87
N HIS A 238 -0.34 18.26 -21.00
CA HIS A 238 0.23 17.42 -19.95
C HIS A 238 0.78 16.09 -20.52
N LEU A 239 1.56 15.39 -19.70
CA LEU A 239 1.98 14.02 -19.99
C LEU A 239 0.71 13.13 -20.12
N PRO A 240 0.67 12.14 -21.03
CA PRO A 240 -0.43 11.17 -21.09
C PRO A 240 -0.65 10.50 -19.73
N SER A 241 -1.90 10.21 -19.34
CA SER A 241 -2.19 9.64 -18.01
C SER A 241 -1.46 8.33 -17.80
N SER A 242 -1.38 7.49 -18.84
CA SER A 242 -0.64 6.23 -18.84
C SER A 242 0.83 6.42 -18.47
N MET A 243 1.46 7.52 -18.88
CA MET A 243 2.84 7.83 -18.53
C MET A 243 2.95 8.31 -17.07
N ALA A 244 2.00 9.09 -16.57
CA ALA A 244 2.00 9.50 -15.16
C ALA A 244 1.78 8.30 -14.23
N GLN A 245 0.83 7.41 -14.56
CA GLN A 245 0.56 6.17 -13.83
C GLN A 245 1.77 5.23 -13.81
N ALA A 246 2.48 5.13 -14.93
CA ALA A 246 3.76 4.42 -15.01
C ALA A 246 4.83 4.98 -14.08
N ILE A 247 4.94 6.32 -13.99
CA ILE A 247 5.90 6.99 -13.11
C ILE A 247 5.59 6.66 -11.64
N ILE A 248 4.32 6.57 -11.22
CA ILE A 248 3.99 6.19 -9.82
C ILE A 248 4.63 4.83 -9.48
N SER A 249 4.45 3.82 -10.33
CA SER A 249 5.05 2.50 -10.10
C SER A 249 6.58 2.55 -10.11
N LEU A 250 7.18 3.34 -11.02
CA LEU A 250 8.62 3.55 -11.08
C LEU A 250 9.17 4.13 -9.78
N GLU A 251 8.58 5.22 -9.29
CA GLU A 251 8.97 5.92 -8.07
C GLU A 251 8.86 5.00 -6.86
N LEU A 252 7.75 4.27 -6.72
CA LEU A 252 7.54 3.38 -5.58
C LEU A 252 8.46 2.16 -5.59
N LEU A 253 8.62 1.50 -6.75
CA LEU A 253 9.35 0.25 -6.84
C LEU A 253 10.86 0.44 -6.92
N LEU A 254 11.35 1.35 -7.77
CA LEU A 254 12.79 1.56 -7.94
C LEU A 254 13.40 2.22 -6.69
N HIS A 255 12.74 3.23 -6.11
CA HIS A 255 13.24 3.83 -4.87
C HIS A 255 13.01 2.96 -3.64
N GLY A 256 12.01 2.07 -3.66
CA GLY A 256 11.92 1.00 -2.68
C GLY A 256 13.15 0.09 -2.71
N TRP A 257 13.64 -0.27 -3.90
CA TRP A 257 14.86 -1.05 -4.06
C TRP A 257 16.09 -0.28 -3.56
N ASP A 258 16.20 1.01 -3.90
CA ASP A 258 17.31 1.86 -3.45
C ASP A 258 17.40 1.95 -1.91
N LEU A 259 16.25 2.16 -1.26
CA LEU A 259 16.16 2.21 0.20
C LEU A 259 16.48 0.85 0.82
N ALA A 260 16.02 -0.24 0.21
CA ALA A 260 16.30 -1.59 0.67
C ALA A 260 17.80 -1.89 0.61
N GLU A 261 18.46 -1.61 -0.51
CA GLU A 261 19.91 -1.79 -0.67
C GLU A 261 20.70 -0.95 0.34
N ALA A 262 20.36 0.34 0.49
CA ALA A 262 21.06 1.26 1.39
C ALA A 262 20.90 0.88 2.88
N SER A 263 19.75 0.34 3.27
CA SER A 263 19.46 -0.09 4.64
C SER A 263 19.82 -1.55 4.92
N GLY A 264 20.22 -2.32 3.90
CA GLY A 264 20.48 -3.76 4.02
C GLY A 264 19.21 -4.61 4.19
N GLN A 265 18.04 -4.05 3.88
CA GLN A 265 16.77 -4.77 3.90
C GLN A 265 16.57 -5.60 2.63
N GLN A 266 15.73 -6.63 2.70
CA GLN A 266 15.32 -7.40 1.53
C GLN A 266 13.93 -6.99 1.08
N MET A 267 13.84 -6.45 -0.14
CA MET A 267 12.57 -6.16 -0.79
C MET A 267 12.05 -7.41 -1.52
N ARG A 268 10.83 -7.84 -1.18
CA ARG A 268 10.19 -9.01 -1.78
C ARG A 268 9.11 -8.55 -2.74
N VAL A 269 9.24 -8.94 -4.01
CA VAL A 269 8.31 -8.59 -5.07
C VAL A 269 8.13 -9.79 -6.01
N SER A 270 6.94 -9.95 -6.60
CA SER A 270 6.70 -10.98 -7.61
C SER A 270 7.41 -10.65 -8.92
N ASP A 271 7.88 -11.68 -9.63
CA ASP A 271 8.47 -11.51 -10.96
C ASP A 271 7.44 -10.94 -11.96
N GLU A 272 6.15 -11.24 -11.76
CA GLU A 272 5.05 -10.72 -12.59
C GLU A 272 4.90 -9.20 -12.46
N LEU A 273 4.84 -8.67 -11.23
CA LEU A 273 4.77 -7.23 -11.01
C LEU A 273 6.00 -6.54 -11.59
N VAL A 274 7.20 -7.09 -11.36
CA VAL A 274 8.43 -6.51 -11.91
C VAL A 274 8.43 -6.53 -13.43
N ALA A 275 8.00 -7.63 -14.06
CA ALA A 275 7.94 -7.73 -15.51
C ALA A 275 6.99 -6.68 -16.11
N TYR A 276 5.80 -6.54 -15.53
CA TYR A 276 4.81 -5.56 -15.96
C TYR A 276 5.33 -4.12 -15.80
N VAL A 277 5.85 -3.78 -14.61
CA VAL A 277 6.41 -2.45 -14.34
C VAL A 277 7.59 -2.17 -15.25
N THR A 278 8.46 -3.16 -15.52
CA THR A 278 9.61 -3.00 -16.43
C THR A 278 9.15 -2.62 -17.83
N GLU A 279 8.16 -3.31 -18.39
CA GLU A 279 7.60 -2.96 -19.71
C GLU A 279 7.05 -1.54 -19.70
N LEU A 280 6.26 -1.22 -18.68
CA LEU A 280 5.59 0.07 -18.51
C LEU A 280 6.57 1.25 -18.41
N VAL A 281 7.69 1.08 -17.70
CA VAL A 281 8.65 2.16 -17.41
C VAL A 281 9.83 2.23 -18.38
N THR A 282 10.02 1.22 -19.23
CA THR A 282 11.15 1.18 -20.18
C THR A 282 11.25 2.44 -21.05
N PRO A 283 10.16 2.93 -21.67
CA PRO A 283 10.21 4.16 -22.47
C PRO A 283 10.61 5.39 -21.64
N ILE A 284 10.17 5.45 -20.36
CA ILE A 284 10.47 6.55 -19.44
C ILE A 284 11.96 6.55 -19.08
N ILE A 285 12.52 5.39 -18.71
CA ILE A 285 13.94 5.28 -18.37
C ILE A 285 14.81 5.64 -19.58
N VAL A 286 14.48 5.14 -20.77
CA VAL A 286 15.22 5.45 -22.01
C VAL A 286 15.19 6.96 -22.29
N ALA A 287 14.01 7.58 -22.29
CA ALA A 287 13.89 9.02 -22.52
C ALA A 287 14.55 9.85 -21.41
N GLY A 288 14.56 9.35 -20.17
CA GLY A 288 15.20 10.00 -19.04
C GLY A 288 16.73 9.93 -19.08
N ARG A 289 17.33 8.89 -19.68
CA ARG A 289 18.79 8.85 -19.92
C ARG A 289 19.24 9.98 -20.83
N ASP A 290 18.49 10.25 -21.90
CA ASP A 290 18.80 11.35 -22.83
C ASP A 290 18.72 12.73 -22.15
N ARG A 291 17.91 12.85 -21.09
CA ARG A 291 17.74 14.06 -20.28
C ARG A 291 18.67 14.13 -19.06
N GLY A 292 19.46 13.09 -18.80
CA GLY A 292 20.36 12.98 -17.66
C GLY A 292 19.69 12.61 -16.33
N SER A 293 18.41 12.22 -16.33
CA SER A 293 17.68 11.75 -15.13
C SER A 293 18.01 10.30 -14.76
N PHE A 294 18.53 9.52 -15.70
CA PHE A 294 19.02 8.15 -15.47
C PHE A 294 20.44 7.98 -15.98
N LYS A 295 21.22 7.16 -15.29
CA LYS A 295 22.55 6.76 -15.73
C LYS A 295 22.48 5.68 -16.83
N PRO A 296 23.58 5.43 -17.58
CA PRO A 296 23.67 4.29 -18.47
C PRO A 296 23.38 2.98 -17.73
N GLU A 297 22.75 2.04 -18.43
CA GLU A 297 22.55 0.67 -17.93
C GLU A 297 23.88 0.03 -17.52
N VAL A 298 23.86 -0.69 -16.40
CA VAL A 298 25.02 -1.41 -15.88
C VAL A 298 24.83 -2.93 -15.98
N ALA A 299 25.94 -3.67 -15.96
CA ALA A 299 25.88 -5.13 -15.98
C ALA A 299 25.34 -5.67 -14.65
N VAL A 300 24.40 -6.61 -14.72
CA VAL A 300 23.92 -7.35 -13.55
C VAL A 300 24.95 -8.40 -13.17
N SER A 301 25.43 -8.37 -11.93
CA SER A 301 26.33 -9.40 -11.42
C SER A 301 25.57 -10.72 -11.21
N GLY A 302 25.92 -11.78 -11.94
CA GLY A 302 25.38 -13.14 -11.73
C GLY A 302 23.90 -13.30 -12.10
N SER A 303 23.19 -14.19 -11.40
CA SER A 303 21.75 -14.44 -11.57
C SER A 303 20.88 -13.53 -10.69
N GLY A 304 21.04 -12.20 -10.83
CA GLY A 304 20.23 -11.23 -10.09
C GLY A 304 18.73 -11.44 -10.30
N SER A 305 17.91 -11.03 -9.33
CA SER A 305 16.44 -11.08 -9.40
C SER A 305 15.88 -10.23 -10.54
N ALA A 306 14.60 -10.36 -10.88
CA ALA A 306 13.97 -9.48 -11.86
C ALA A 306 14.12 -8.00 -11.46
N LEU A 307 13.97 -7.68 -10.18
CA LEU A 307 14.08 -6.32 -9.67
C LEU A 307 15.51 -5.78 -9.80
N ASP A 308 16.53 -6.61 -9.59
CA ASP A 308 17.93 -6.20 -9.80
C ASP A 308 18.22 -5.88 -11.26
N ARG A 309 17.58 -6.59 -12.19
CA ARG A 309 17.72 -6.30 -13.63
C ARG A 309 17.06 -4.97 -13.99
N LEU A 310 15.89 -4.66 -13.42
CA LEU A 310 15.25 -3.37 -13.58
C LEU A 310 16.12 -2.23 -13.00
N ALA A 311 16.67 -2.43 -11.80
CA ALA A 311 17.57 -1.45 -11.18
C ALA A 311 18.84 -1.22 -12.00
N ALA A 312 19.47 -2.30 -12.50
CA ALA A 312 20.63 -2.21 -13.37
C ALA A 312 20.32 -1.51 -14.70
N PHE A 313 19.15 -1.79 -15.29
CA PHE A 313 18.64 -1.07 -16.45
C PHE A 313 18.46 0.42 -16.17
N ALA A 314 17.99 0.79 -14.98
CA ALA A 314 17.93 2.18 -14.51
C ALA A 314 19.30 2.78 -14.13
N GLY A 315 20.40 2.05 -14.34
CA GLY A 315 21.77 2.49 -14.10
C GLY A 315 22.20 2.41 -12.63
N ARG A 316 21.56 1.57 -11.82
CA ARG A 316 21.88 1.37 -10.40
C ARG A 316 22.82 0.19 -10.21
N THR A 317 23.79 0.36 -9.33
CA THR A 317 24.71 -0.71 -8.91
C THR A 317 24.39 -1.11 -7.48
N ARG A 318 24.46 -2.41 -7.18
CA ARG A 318 24.31 -2.91 -5.81
C ARG A 318 25.41 -2.36 -4.90
N ILE A 319 25.06 -2.14 -3.64
CA ILE A 319 26.04 -1.75 -2.63
C ILE A 319 26.74 -3.02 -2.14
N GLU A 320 28.07 -3.08 -2.27
CA GLU A 320 28.85 -4.18 -1.69
C GLU A 320 28.68 -4.17 -0.17
N GLN A 321 27.99 -5.17 0.38
CA GLN A 321 27.91 -5.33 1.82
C GLN A 321 29.29 -5.75 2.36
N ALA A 322 29.80 -5.00 3.32
CA ALA A 322 31.02 -5.39 4.02
C ALA A 322 30.78 -6.74 4.71
N ALA A 323 31.63 -7.72 4.39
CA ALA A 323 31.60 -9.08 4.93
C ALA A 323 31.85 -9.13 6.44
#